data_AF-A0A7S2N657-F1
#
_entry.id   AF-A0A7S2N657-F1
#
_cell.length_a   1.000
_cell.length_b   1.000
_cell.length_c   1.000
_cell.angle_alpha   90.00
_cell.angle_beta   90.00
_cell.angle_gamma   90.00
#
_symmetry.space_group_name_H-M   'P 1'
#
loop_
_entity.id
_entity.type
_entity.pdbx_description
1 polymer ?
#
loop_
_entity_poly.entity_id
_entity_poly.type
_entity_poly.pdbx_seq_one_letter_code
_entity_poly.pdbx_strand_id
1 'polypeptide(L)'
;DGATRRGHLHSLLSPECLRDVGFKAGELLSSGFDLKELRHGNFTAAEMRATGIKAAEMGAAGYSARDLKGGGYTAGQLKAANFTAAQLKAGGFVAKQLKAVGFLP
;
A
#
# COMPACT_ATOMS: atom_id res chain seq x y z
N ASP A 1 -31.43 -5.77 -0.21
CA ASP A 1 -30.49 -4.74 -0.71
C ASP A 1 -29.33 -4.55 0.27
N GLY A 2 -28.27 -5.37 0.16
CA GLY A 2 -27.13 -5.36 1.10
C GLY A 2 -26.00 -4.40 0.70
N ALA A 3 -25.96 -3.98 -0.57
CA ALA A 3 -24.95 -3.07 -1.08
C ALA A 3 -25.14 -1.65 -0.52
N THR A 4 -26.39 -1.16 -0.45
CA THR A 4 -26.69 0.19 0.06
C THR A 4 -26.44 0.31 1.57
N ARG A 5 -26.77 -0.72 2.36
CA ARG A 5 -26.47 -0.71 3.82
C ARG A 5 -24.98 -0.76 4.12
N ARG A 6 -24.21 -1.54 3.35
CA ARG A 6 -22.75 -1.56 3.46
C ARG A 6 -22.15 -0.21 3.08
N GLY A 7 -22.55 0.36 1.94
CA GLY A 7 -22.13 1.71 1.53
C GLY A 7 -22.42 2.78 2.59
N HIS A 8 -23.59 2.71 3.24
CA HIS A 8 -23.97 3.64 4.30
C HIS A 8 -23.15 3.46 5.60
N LEU A 9 -22.71 2.23 5.91
CA LEU A 9 -21.79 1.96 7.02
C LEU A 9 -20.37 2.45 6.73
N HIS A 10 -19.87 2.32 5.49
CA HIS A 10 -18.56 2.86 5.08
C HIS A 10 -18.53 4.40 5.11
N SER A 11 -19.68 5.04 4.87
CA SER A 11 -19.84 6.49 5.00
C SER A 11 -19.77 6.96 6.46
N LEU A 12 -20.23 6.13 7.40
CA LEU A 12 -20.23 6.45 8.84
C LEU A 12 -18.90 6.07 9.53
N LEU A 13 -18.23 5.03 9.07
CA LEU A 13 -16.91 4.61 9.54
C LEU A 13 -15.88 4.75 8.43
N SER A 14 -15.34 5.97 8.30
CA SER A 14 -14.22 6.22 7.42
C SER A 14 -12.93 5.60 8.00
N PRO A 15 -11.99 5.16 7.13
CA PRO A 15 -10.73 4.57 7.58
C PRO A 15 -9.89 5.52 8.45
N GLU A 16 -10.07 6.84 8.29
CA GLU A 16 -9.53 7.86 9.20
C GLU A 16 -10.02 7.71 10.65
N CYS A 17 -11.33 7.58 10.89
CA CYS A 17 -11.87 7.34 12.23
C CYS A 17 -11.35 6.02 12.78
N LEU A 18 -11.29 4.98 11.95
CA LEU A 18 -10.81 3.65 12.36
C LEU A 18 -9.33 3.68 12.75
N ARG A 19 -8.52 4.50 12.08
CA ARG A 19 -7.14 4.75 12.49
C ARG A 19 -7.06 5.43 13.85
N ASP A 20 -7.93 6.39 14.13
CA ASP A 20 -7.97 7.12 15.41
C ASP A 20 -8.35 6.22 16.59
N VAL A 21 -9.31 5.30 16.39
CA VAL A 21 -9.61 4.25 17.38
C VAL A 21 -8.56 3.12 17.44
N GLY A 22 -7.50 3.17 16.63
CA GLY A 22 -6.36 2.26 16.70
C GLY A 22 -6.49 0.97 15.89
N PHE A 23 -7.43 0.90 14.94
CA PHE A 23 -7.51 -0.25 14.03
C PHE A 23 -6.33 -0.25 13.06
N LYS A 24 -5.78 -1.45 12.83
CA LYS A 24 -4.72 -1.67 11.85
C LYS A 24 -5.33 -1.85 10.46
N ALA A 25 -4.54 -1.52 9.44
CA ALA A 25 -4.92 -1.76 8.05
C ALA A 25 -5.32 -3.23 7.77
N GLY A 26 -4.74 -4.20 8.50
CA GLY A 26 -5.04 -5.63 8.37
C GLY A 26 -6.47 -5.99 8.80
N GLU A 27 -6.94 -5.46 9.93
CA GLU A 27 -8.34 -5.64 10.34
C GLU A 27 -9.29 -5.01 9.34
N LEU A 28 -8.94 -3.83 8.82
CA LEU A 28 -9.78 -3.13 7.85
C LEU A 28 -9.92 -3.91 6.54
N LEU A 29 -8.82 -4.48 6.04
CA LEU A 29 -8.86 -5.38 4.89
C LEU A 29 -9.72 -6.61 5.16
N SER A 30 -9.58 -7.19 6.36
CA SER A 30 -10.38 -8.35 6.75
C SER A 30 -11.87 -8.01 6.90
N SER A 31 -12.20 -6.77 7.22
CA SER A 31 -13.58 -6.27 7.27
C SER A 31 -14.15 -5.91 5.90
N GLY A 32 -13.32 -5.93 4.84
CA GLY A 32 -13.72 -5.69 3.46
C GLY A 32 -13.37 -4.30 2.91
N PHE A 33 -12.53 -3.52 3.59
CA PHE A 33 -12.00 -2.28 3.01
C PHE A 33 -10.91 -2.58 1.99
N ASP A 34 -10.92 -1.87 0.88
CA ASP A 34 -9.85 -1.92 -0.11
C ASP A 34 -8.64 -1.09 0.35
N LEU A 35 -7.46 -1.48 -0.12
CA LEU A 35 -6.22 -0.72 0.10
C LEU A 35 -6.30 0.73 -0.43
N LYS A 36 -7.12 0.98 -1.46
CA LYS A 36 -7.41 2.32 -1.99
C LYS A 36 -8.16 3.18 -0.98
N GLU A 37 -9.15 2.60 -0.30
CA GLU A 37 -9.90 3.25 0.77
C GLU A 37 -8.98 3.55 1.95
N LEU A 38 -8.13 2.60 2.33
CA LEU A 38 -7.11 2.82 3.36
C LEU A 38 -6.14 3.95 3.01
N ARG A 39 -5.79 4.09 1.72
CA ARG A 39 -5.01 5.23 1.29
C ARG A 39 -5.74 6.56 1.50
N HIS A 40 -7.05 6.61 1.26
CA HIS A 40 -7.87 7.77 1.61
C HIS A 40 -7.90 8.03 3.12
N GLY A 41 -7.85 6.99 3.94
CA GLY A 41 -7.71 7.10 5.41
C GLY A 41 -6.32 7.49 5.91
N ASN A 42 -5.44 8.02 5.05
CA ASN A 42 -4.06 8.39 5.38
C ASN A 42 -3.21 7.24 5.96
N PHE A 43 -3.52 5.98 5.63
CA PHE A 43 -2.64 4.87 6.00
C PHE A 43 -1.35 4.93 5.19
N THR A 44 -0.23 4.77 5.88
CA THR A 44 1.08 4.81 5.23
C THR A 44 1.51 3.41 4.80
N ALA A 45 2.44 3.35 3.84
CA ALA A 45 2.99 2.07 3.43
C ALA A 45 3.73 1.33 4.56
N ALA A 46 4.24 2.03 5.58
CA ALA A 46 4.87 1.40 6.74
C ALA A 46 3.85 0.60 7.56
N GLU A 47 2.67 1.19 7.81
CA GLU A 47 1.56 0.56 8.54
C GLU A 47 1.05 -0.68 7.79
N MET A 48 0.87 -0.55 6.48
CA MET A 48 0.47 -1.67 5.60
C MET A 48 1.52 -2.78 5.57
N ARG A 49 2.80 -2.42 5.65
CA ARG A 49 3.87 -3.42 5.73
C ARG A 49 3.82 -4.17 7.06
N ALA A 50 3.50 -3.50 8.16
CA ALA A 50 3.39 -4.11 9.48
C ALA A 50 2.27 -5.17 9.54
N THR A 51 1.27 -5.08 8.66
CA THR A 51 0.19 -6.07 8.54
C THR A 51 0.56 -7.23 7.62
N GLY A 52 1.78 -7.24 7.05
CA GLY A 52 2.28 -8.30 6.17
C GLY A 52 1.96 -8.11 4.69
N ILE A 53 1.47 -6.93 4.30
CA ILE A 53 1.09 -6.67 2.91
C ILE A 53 2.33 -6.51 2.04
N LYS A 54 2.32 -7.20 0.91
CA LYS A 54 3.41 -7.15 -0.07
C LYS A 54 3.32 -5.89 -0.90
N ALA A 55 4.46 -5.47 -1.46
CA ALA A 55 4.51 -4.32 -2.36
C ALA A 55 3.58 -4.47 -3.60
N ALA A 56 3.24 -5.72 -3.99
CA ALA A 56 2.36 -6.02 -5.13
C ALA A 56 0.95 -5.50 -4.90
N GLU A 57 0.38 -5.85 -3.76
CA GLU A 57 -0.95 -5.43 -3.33
C GLU A 57 -1.00 -3.90 -3.20
N MET A 58 0.05 -3.31 -2.63
CA MET A 58 0.16 -1.86 -2.52
C MET A 58 0.25 -1.16 -3.87
N GLY A 59 0.96 -1.74 -4.84
CA GLY A 59 1.01 -1.24 -6.22
C GLY A 59 -0.37 -1.30 -6.88
N ALA A 60 -1.12 -2.38 -6.69
CA ALA A 60 -2.50 -2.51 -7.16
C ALA A 60 -3.44 -1.47 -6.53
N ALA A 61 -3.14 -1.06 -5.28
CA ALA A 61 -3.82 0.01 -4.59
C ALA A 61 -3.41 1.43 -5.04
N GLY A 62 -2.43 1.54 -5.94
CA GLY A 62 -1.95 2.80 -6.50
C GLY A 62 -0.86 3.49 -5.66
N TYR A 63 -0.24 2.80 -4.70
CA TYR A 63 0.94 3.34 -4.02
C TYR A 63 2.11 3.43 -5.00
N SER A 64 2.79 4.56 -5.00
CA SER A 64 3.97 4.73 -5.83
C SER A 64 5.19 4.09 -5.18
N ALA A 65 6.22 3.80 -5.98
CA ALA A 65 7.48 3.30 -5.44
C ALA A 65 8.08 4.24 -4.37
N ARG A 66 7.80 5.56 -4.43
CA ARG A 66 8.19 6.53 -3.41
C ARG A 66 7.52 6.27 -2.06
N ASP A 67 6.20 6.05 -2.06
CA ASP A 67 5.45 5.74 -0.84
C ASP A 67 5.94 4.44 -0.23
N LEU A 68 6.14 3.42 -1.06
CA LEU A 68 6.68 2.12 -0.66
C LEU A 68 8.08 2.24 -0.08
N LYS A 69 8.95 3.06 -0.69
CA LYS A 69 10.27 3.35 -0.12
C LYS A 69 10.16 3.99 1.26
N GLY A 70 9.25 4.94 1.44
CA GLY A 70 8.95 5.54 2.75
C GLY A 70 8.45 4.52 3.77
N GLY A 71 7.69 3.51 3.32
CA GLY A 71 7.26 2.37 4.13
C GLY A 71 8.34 1.33 4.42
N GLY A 72 9.57 1.54 3.92
CA GLY A 72 10.69 0.64 4.10
C GLY A 72 10.70 -0.57 3.16
N TYR A 73 9.88 -0.58 2.10
CA TYR A 73 9.97 -1.62 1.08
C TYR A 73 11.29 -1.50 0.29
N THR A 74 11.88 -2.65 -0.03
CA THR A 74 13.12 -2.73 -0.79
C THR A 74 12.83 -2.92 -2.28
N ALA A 75 13.77 -2.52 -3.13
CA ALA A 75 13.63 -2.67 -4.59
C ALA A 75 13.31 -4.12 -5.00
N GLY A 76 13.72 -5.13 -4.21
CA GLY A 76 13.46 -6.54 -4.50
C GLY A 76 11.99 -6.89 -4.32
N GLN A 77 11.35 -6.35 -3.27
CA GLN A 77 9.92 -6.51 -3.05
C GLN A 77 9.11 -5.78 -4.13
N LEU A 78 9.53 -4.58 -4.51
CA LEU A 78 8.90 -3.84 -5.60
C LEU A 78 9.08 -4.53 -6.96
N LYS A 79 10.22 -5.19 -7.21
CA LYS A 79 10.40 -6.04 -8.39
C LYS A 79 9.42 -7.21 -8.40
N ALA A 80 9.27 -7.91 -7.27
CA ALA A 80 8.28 -8.97 -7.11
C ALA A 80 6.84 -8.46 -7.28
N ALA A 81 6.63 -7.16 -7.04
CA ALA A 81 5.40 -6.44 -7.26
C ALA A 81 5.20 -5.94 -8.70
N ASN A 82 5.99 -6.40 -9.66
CA ASN A 82 5.94 -5.98 -11.07
C ASN A 82 6.20 -4.48 -11.29
N PHE A 83 6.82 -3.77 -10.34
CA PHE A 83 7.27 -2.41 -10.59
C PHE A 83 8.44 -2.41 -11.57
N THR A 84 8.42 -1.48 -12.51
CA THR A 84 9.52 -1.32 -13.47
C THR A 84 10.67 -0.53 -12.87
N ALA A 85 11.88 -0.71 -13.43
CA ALA A 85 13.06 0.08 -13.06
C ALA A 85 12.79 1.58 -13.10
N ALA A 86 12.03 2.05 -14.09
CA ALA A 86 11.65 3.46 -14.22
C ALA A 86 10.80 3.95 -13.04
N GLN A 87 9.78 3.19 -12.62
CA GLN A 87 8.94 3.55 -11.47
C GLN A 87 9.75 3.57 -10.17
N LEU A 88 10.62 2.58 -9.99
CA LEU A 88 11.54 2.52 -8.85
C LEU A 88 12.50 3.71 -8.82
N LYS A 89 13.07 4.07 -9.97
CA LYS A 89 13.97 5.22 -10.10
C LYS A 89 13.23 6.53 -9.80
N ALA A 90 11.98 6.67 -10.27
CA ALA A 90 11.10 7.78 -9.91
C ALA A 90 10.74 7.79 -8.42
N GLY A 91 10.65 6.62 -7.79
CA GLY A 91 10.51 6.44 -6.34
C GLY A 91 11.75 6.79 -5.52
N GLY A 92 12.86 7.15 -6.18
CA GLY A 92 14.13 7.48 -5.55
C GLY A 92 14.99 6.27 -5.21
N PHE A 93 14.74 5.10 -5.80
CA PHE A 93 15.67 3.98 -5.72
C PHE A 93 16.89 4.25 -6.60
N VAL A 94 18.08 4.03 -6.06
CA VAL A 94 19.33 4.25 -6.79
C VAL A 94 19.64 3.09 -7.73
N ALA A 95 20.40 3.36 -8.79
CA ALA A 95 20.82 2.33 -9.75
C ALA A 95 21.48 1.11 -9.10
N LYS A 96 22.21 1.31 -7.99
CA LYS A 96 22.82 0.22 -7.22
C LYS A 96 21.78 -0.75 -6.64
N GLN A 97 20.64 -0.23 -6.14
CA GLN A 97 19.54 -1.05 -5.62
C GLN A 97 18.78 -1.76 -6.75
N LEU A 98 18.57 -1.07 -7.87
CA LEU A 98 17.97 -1.66 -9.07
C LEU A 98 18.80 -2.82 -9.61
N LYS A 99 20.11 -2.62 -9.74
CA LYS A 99 21.06 -3.65 -10.18
C LYS A 99 21.11 -4.83 -9.23
N ALA A 100 21.08 -4.57 -7.91
CA ALA A 100 21.06 -5.62 -6.89
C ALA A 100 19.85 -6.56 -7.02
N VAL A 101 18.74 -6.07 -7.59
CA VAL A 101 17.52 -6.87 -7.79
C VAL A 101 17.41 -7.38 -9.22
N GLY A 102 18.43 -7.19 -10.05
CA GLY A 102 18.48 -7.67 -11.43
C GLY A 102 17.73 -6.78 -12.43
N PHE A 103 17.47 -5.51 -12.11
CA PHE A 103 17.20 -4.51 -13.14
C PHE A 103 18.54 -4.09 -13.75
N LEU A 104 18.83 -4.69 -14.90
CA LEU A 104 19.99 -4.38 -15.71
C LEU A 104 19.74 -3.03 -16.43
N PRO A 105 20.82 -2.27 -16.70
CA PRO A 105 20.74 -0.96 -17.37
C PRO A 105 20.25 -1.06 -18.81
#